data_AF-A0A939D876-F1
#
_entry.id   AF-A0A939D876-F1
#
_cell.length_a   1.000
_cell.length_b   1.000
_cell.length_c   1.000
_cell.angle_alpha   90.00
_cell.angle_beta   90.00
_cell.angle_gamma   90.00
#
_symmetry.space_group_name_H-M   'P 1'
#
loop_
_entity.id
_entity.type
_entity.pdbx_description
1 polymer ?
#
loop_
_entity_poly.entity_id
_entity_poly.type
_entity_poly.pdbx_seq_one_letter_code
_entity_poly.pdbx_strand_id
1 'polypeptide(L)'
;MSTIYLSEHANYILIDYLKSLGHHLIFIRSTDLVYDAVSAHPDIYLCKMGADKRASVFIGDKTQLGFEYPQNIGFNAVCMGHYFIHNLKYTSPELMETARNQGMTFIHVKQGYTKCNTVVVDENAIITSDAGIVKALNPFHMEILLIQSGYVNLPGLPYGFLGGASGRVGNQIVFNGNLEQHPDCKRICEFIESRGLSVHYFREYELEDIGSIIETDSNDSFGYY
;
A
#
# COMPACT_ATOMS: atom_id res chain seq x y z
N MET A 1 0.77 2.80 -20.83
CA MET A 1 -0.58 2.90 -20.24
C MET A 1 -0.69 1.77 -19.24
N SER A 2 -0.89 2.06 -17.96
CA SER A 2 -0.99 1.09 -16.87
C SER A 2 -2.35 1.23 -16.19
N THR A 3 -2.71 0.20 -15.42
CA THR A 3 -3.93 0.15 -14.62
C THR A 3 -3.60 0.55 -13.18
N ILE A 4 -4.47 1.34 -12.55
CA ILE A 4 -4.38 1.68 -11.13
C ILE A 4 -5.66 1.24 -10.42
N TYR A 5 -5.51 0.39 -9.40
CA TYR A 5 -6.58 0.10 -8.45
C TYR A 5 -6.60 1.17 -7.37
N LEU A 6 -7.77 1.74 -7.13
CA LEU A 6 -7.97 2.88 -6.25
C LEU A 6 -9.28 2.73 -5.48
N SER A 7 -9.32 3.18 -4.22
CA SER A 7 -10.58 3.24 -3.47
C SER A 7 -11.58 4.16 -4.19
N GLU A 8 -12.87 3.81 -4.14
CA GLU A 8 -13.93 4.69 -4.62
C GLU A 8 -14.06 6.00 -3.81
N HIS A 9 -13.50 6.03 -2.59
CA HIS A 9 -13.50 7.20 -1.71
C HIS A 9 -12.31 8.12 -1.95
N ALA A 10 -11.44 7.81 -2.92
CA ALA A 10 -10.32 8.68 -3.27
C ALA A 10 -10.80 10.06 -3.73
N ASN A 11 -10.04 11.10 -3.34
CA ASN A 11 -10.39 12.47 -3.70
C ASN A 11 -10.36 12.68 -5.22
N TYR A 12 -11.30 13.47 -5.75
CA TYR A 12 -11.42 13.71 -7.19
C TYR A 12 -10.17 14.36 -7.80
N ILE A 13 -9.41 15.14 -7.03
CA ILE A 13 -8.16 15.77 -7.51
C ILE A 13 -7.11 14.69 -7.82
N LEU A 14 -6.95 13.68 -6.95
CA LEU A 14 -6.10 12.52 -7.22
C LEU A 14 -6.59 11.75 -8.44
N ILE A 15 -7.90 11.51 -8.54
CA ILE A 15 -8.51 10.79 -9.67
C ILE A 15 -8.20 11.50 -11.00
N ASP A 16 -8.41 12.81 -11.06
CA ASP A 16 -8.17 13.62 -12.25
C ASP A 16 -6.69 13.69 -12.60
N TYR A 17 -5.82 13.80 -11.60
CA TYR A 17 -4.37 13.72 -11.79
C TYR A 17 -3.96 12.39 -12.43
N LEU A 18 -4.35 11.25 -11.87
CA LEU A 18 -3.99 9.94 -12.40
C LEU A 18 -4.56 9.70 -13.81
N LYS A 19 -5.78 10.17 -14.09
CA LYS A 19 -6.35 10.14 -15.46
C LYS A 19 -5.57 11.02 -16.43
N SER A 20 -5.11 12.20 -15.99
CA SER A 20 -4.32 13.12 -16.83
C SER A 20 -2.97 12.53 -17.24
N LEU A 21 -2.41 11.63 -16.42
CA LEU A 21 -1.22 10.84 -16.75
C LEU A 21 -1.50 9.67 -17.74
N GLY A 22 -2.77 9.48 -18.10
CA GLY A 22 -3.21 8.45 -19.05
C GLY A 22 -3.40 7.06 -18.42
N HIS A 23 -3.51 6.94 -17.10
CA HIS A 23 -3.78 5.66 -16.44
C HIS A 23 -5.25 5.24 -16.58
N HIS A 24 -5.50 3.93 -16.65
CA HIS A 24 -6.83 3.38 -16.51
C HIS A 24 -7.12 3.10 -15.03
N LEU A 25 -8.22 3.63 -14.48
CA LEU A 25 -8.56 3.47 -13.07
C LEU A 25 -9.63 2.39 -12.88
N ILE A 26 -9.36 1.46 -11.96
CA ILE A 26 -10.33 0.48 -11.47
C ILE A 26 -10.65 0.82 -10.02
N PHE A 27 -11.91 1.12 -9.76
CA PHE A 27 -12.35 1.51 -8.41
C PHE A 27 -12.74 0.29 -7.58
N ILE A 28 -12.18 0.20 -6.38
CA ILE A 28 -12.57 -0.76 -5.35
C ILE A 28 -13.74 -0.16 -4.59
N ARG A 29 -14.88 -0.86 -4.67
CA ARG A 29 -16.13 -0.48 -4.00
C ARG A 29 -16.16 -1.02 -2.58
N SER A 30 -16.77 -0.26 -1.68
CA SER A 30 -17.10 -0.66 -0.32
C SER A 30 -17.86 -1.99 -0.31
N THR A 31 -17.57 -2.81 0.70
CA THR A 31 -18.27 -4.07 0.96
C THR A 31 -18.61 -4.19 2.44
N ASP A 32 -19.65 -4.95 2.76
CA ASP A 32 -20.03 -5.24 4.16
C ASP A 32 -19.20 -6.39 4.77
N LEU A 33 -18.12 -6.82 4.12
CA LEU A 33 -17.27 -7.94 4.55
C LEU A 33 -16.28 -7.55 5.66
N VAL A 34 -15.89 -6.28 5.69
CA VAL A 34 -14.95 -5.67 6.65
C VAL A 34 -15.55 -4.38 7.17
N TYR A 35 -15.04 -3.84 8.28
CA TYR A 35 -15.56 -2.59 8.84
C TYR A 35 -15.37 -1.40 7.89
N ASP A 36 -16.31 -0.45 7.96
CA ASP A 36 -16.50 0.64 6.99
C ASP A 36 -15.21 1.37 6.60
N ALA A 37 -14.39 1.72 7.60
CA ALA A 37 -13.18 2.51 7.40
C ALA A 37 -12.16 1.88 6.43
N VAL A 38 -12.18 0.56 6.24
CA VAL A 38 -11.29 -0.13 5.28
C VAL A 38 -12.05 -0.87 4.17
N SER A 39 -13.37 -0.67 4.10
CA SER A 39 -14.28 -1.42 3.20
C SER A 39 -14.02 -1.22 1.71
N ALA A 40 -13.40 -0.10 1.33
CA ALA A 40 -13.03 0.21 -0.05
C ALA A 40 -11.52 0.19 -0.31
N HIS A 41 -10.71 -0.22 0.68
CA HIS A 41 -9.26 -0.17 0.59
C HIS A 41 -8.71 -1.22 -0.39
N PRO A 42 -8.01 -0.85 -1.48
CA PRO A 42 -7.40 -1.81 -2.38
C PRO A 42 -6.49 -2.82 -1.68
N ASP A 43 -5.66 -2.40 -0.74
CA ASP A 43 -4.72 -3.27 0.00
C ASP A 43 -5.38 -4.24 0.99
N ILE A 44 -6.70 -4.14 1.22
CA ILE A 44 -7.47 -5.16 1.94
C ILE A 44 -7.83 -6.34 1.02
N TYR A 45 -8.02 -6.09 -0.27
CA TYR A 45 -8.48 -7.08 -1.24
C TYR A 45 -7.40 -7.54 -2.21
N LEU A 46 -6.33 -6.76 -2.37
CA LEU A 46 -5.29 -6.94 -3.37
C LEU A 46 -3.91 -6.90 -2.69
N CYS A 47 -2.98 -7.71 -3.21
CA CYS A 47 -1.58 -7.63 -2.83
C CYS A 47 -0.71 -7.43 -4.07
N LYS A 48 -0.06 -6.27 -4.19
CA LYS A 48 0.92 -6.04 -5.25
C LYS A 48 2.18 -6.85 -4.96
N MET A 49 2.59 -7.72 -5.88
CA MET A 49 3.67 -8.69 -5.70
C MET A 49 5.06 -8.10 -6.02
N GLY A 50 5.30 -6.85 -5.63
CA GLY A 50 6.56 -6.14 -5.87
C GLY A 50 6.42 -4.62 -5.84
N ALA A 51 7.55 -3.91 -5.93
CA ALA A 51 7.58 -2.45 -5.86
C ALA A 51 7.22 -1.78 -7.20
N ASP A 52 7.74 -2.31 -8.30
CA ASP A 52 7.59 -1.73 -9.64
C ASP A 52 6.24 -2.08 -10.28
N LYS A 53 5.80 -1.27 -11.24
CA LYS A 53 4.53 -1.47 -11.96
C LYS A 53 4.46 -2.77 -12.79
N ARG A 54 5.60 -3.38 -13.14
CA ARG A 54 5.61 -4.70 -13.80
C ARG A 54 5.25 -5.85 -12.85
N ALA A 55 5.20 -5.60 -11.54
CA ALA A 55 4.77 -6.59 -10.58
C ALA A 55 3.30 -6.97 -10.80
N SER A 56 3.02 -8.27 -10.73
CA SER A 56 1.64 -8.77 -10.76
C SER A 56 0.89 -8.32 -9.50
N VAL A 57 -0.43 -8.34 -9.59
CA VAL A 57 -1.32 -8.07 -8.46
C VAL A 57 -2.07 -9.36 -8.14
N PHE A 58 -1.87 -9.87 -6.93
CA PHE A 58 -2.69 -10.95 -6.40
C PHE A 58 -4.06 -10.39 -6.02
N ILE A 59 -5.12 -11.01 -6.54
CA ILE A 59 -6.51 -10.67 -6.22
C ILE A 59 -7.02 -11.69 -5.21
N GLY A 60 -7.30 -11.24 -3.99
CA GLY A 60 -7.77 -12.10 -2.92
C GLY A 60 -9.21 -12.54 -3.09
N ASP A 61 -9.51 -13.78 -2.70
CA ASP A 61 -10.88 -14.23 -2.52
C ASP A 61 -11.47 -13.53 -1.29
N LYS A 62 -12.35 -12.55 -1.56
CA LYS A 62 -12.95 -11.72 -0.50
C LYS A 62 -13.76 -12.53 0.51
N THR A 63 -14.22 -13.74 0.16
CA THR A 63 -14.98 -14.60 1.07
C THR A 63 -14.13 -15.15 2.23
N GLN A 64 -12.80 -15.06 2.13
CA GLN A 64 -11.87 -15.43 3.19
C GLN A 64 -11.68 -14.33 4.25
N LEU A 65 -12.12 -13.10 3.95
CA LEU A 65 -12.04 -11.99 4.89
C LEU A 65 -13.19 -12.05 5.89
N GLY A 66 -12.90 -11.61 7.11
CA GLY A 66 -13.91 -11.40 8.15
C GLY A 66 -13.96 -9.95 8.62
N PHE A 67 -15.01 -9.61 9.34
CA PHE A 67 -15.32 -8.23 9.69
C PHE A 67 -14.22 -7.56 10.53
N GLU A 68 -13.74 -8.27 11.56
CA GLU A 68 -12.84 -7.74 12.58
C GLU A 68 -11.38 -8.13 12.36
N TYR A 69 -10.47 -7.35 12.95
CA TYR A 69 -9.07 -7.75 13.05
C TYR A 69 -8.92 -9.02 13.92
N PRO A 70 -8.12 -10.02 13.52
CA PRO A 70 -7.19 -10.06 12.38
C PRO A 70 -7.75 -10.77 11.13
N GLN A 71 -9.06 -10.89 10.96
CA GLN A 71 -9.66 -11.62 9.84
C GLN A 71 -9.67 -10.81 8.53
N ASN A 72 -9.53 -9.48 8.61
CA ASN A 72 -9.53 -8.57 7.46
C ASN A 72 -8.13 -8.25 6.88
N ILE A 73 -7.07 -8.81 7.43
CA ILE A 73 -5.68 -8.49 7.02
C ILE A 73 -5.06 -9.56 6.12
N GLY A 74 -5.82 -10.57 5.69
CA GLY A 74 -5.29 -11.77 5.01
C GLY A 74 -4.39 -11.49 3.81
N PHE A 75 -4.61 -10.36 3.13
CA PHE A 75 -3.89 -9.94 1.93
C PHE A 75 -3.01 -8.70 2.12
N ASN A 76 -2.97 -8.09 3.30
CA ASN A 76 -2.32 -6.79 3.53
C ASN A 76 -0.79 -6.88 3.71
N ALA A 77 -0.14 -7.71 2.89
CA ALA A 77 1.29 -7.96 2.90
C ALA A 77 2.06 -6.93 2.06
N VAL A 78 3.32 -6.71 2.43
CA VAL A 78 4.28 -5.93 1.62
C VAL A 78 5.13 -6.89 0.80
N CYS A 79 5.17 -6.67 -0.51
CA CYS A 79 6.09 -7.36 -1.41
C CYS A 79 7.04 -6.32 -2.05
N MET A 80 8.33 -6.51 -1.90
CA MET A 80 9.36 -5.62 -2.47
C MET A 80 10.66 -6.40 -2.73
N GLY A 81 11.28 -6.19 -3.88
CA GLY A 81 12.45 -7.00 -4.29
C GLY A 81 12.12 -8.49 -4.22
N HIS A 82 12.83 -9.22 -3.36
CA HIS A 82 12.58 -10.64 -3.07
C HIS A 82 11.98 -10.88 -1.68
N TYR A 83 11.46 -9.85 -1.01
CA TYR A 83 10.92 -9.95 0.35
C TYR A 83 9.40 -9.95 0.38
N PHE A 84 8.83 -10.88 1.16
CA PHE A 84 7.43 -10.93 1.53
C PHE A 84 7.31 -10.65 3.04
N ILE A 85 6.69 -9.53 3.41
CA ILE A 85 6.65 -9.05 4.79
C ILE A 85 5.20 -8.98 5.24
N HIS A 86 4.82 -9.75 6.26
CA HIS A 86 3.48 -9.71 6.83
C HIS A 86 3.43 -10.42 8.19
N ASN A 87 2.27 -10.34 8.86
CA ASN A 87 1.95 -11.28 9.92
C ASN A 87 1.61 -12.65 9.34
N LEU A 88 2.65 -13.47 9.17
CA LEU A 88 2.59 -14.82 8.55
C LEU A 88 1.59 -15.79 9.22
N LYS A 89 1.13 -15.50 10.44
CA LYS A 89 0.08 -16.29 11.09
C LYS A 89 -1.30 -16.06 10.46
N TYR A 90 -1.52 -14.86 9.92
CA TYR A 90 -2.81 -14.40 9.40
C TYR A 90 -2.80 -14.15 7.89
N THR A 91 -1.68 -14.39 7.20
CA THR A 91 -1.63 -14.36 5.73
C THR A 91 -2.48 -15.48 5.15
N SER A 92 -3.23 -15.18 4.08
CA SER A 92 -3.90 -16.20 3.27
C SER A 92 -2.92 -17.28 2.78
N PRO A 93 -3.29 -18.57 2.84
CA PRO A 93 -2.50 -19.66 2.29
C PRO A 93 -2.16 -19.49 0.80
N GLU A 94 -3.10 -19.01 -0.01
CA GLU A 94 -2.96 -18.79 -1.44
C GLU A 94 -1.99 -17.65 -1.75
N LEU A 95 -2.03 -16.57 -0.96
CA LEU A 95 -1.05 -15.49 -1.08
C LEU A 95 0.35 -15.98 -0.67
N MET A 96 0.46 -16.80 0.39
CA MET A 96 1.73 -17.41 0.77
C MET A 96 2.27 -18.35 -0.32
N GLU A 97 1.42 -19.14 -0.97
CA GLU A 97 1.81 -20.01 -2.07
C GLU A 97 2.30 -19.19 -3.27
N THR A 98 1.57 -18.13 -3.63
CA THR A 98 1.97 -17.20 -4.69
C THR A 98 3.36 -16.62 -4.42
N ALA A 99 3.61 -16.13 -3.20
CA ALA A 99 4.91 -15.59 -2.81
C ALA A 99 6.03 -16.65 -2.81
N ARG A 100 5.74 -17.90 -2.39
CA ARG A 100 6.70 -19.01 -2.48
C ARG A 100 7.07 -19.33 -3.93
N ASN A 101 6.07 -19.37 -4.82
CA ASN A 101 6.28 -19.65 -6.24
C ASN A 101 7.10 -18.57 -6.94
N GLN A 102 7.08 -17.33 -6.41
CA GLN A 102 7.96 -16.24 -6.85
C GLN A 102 9.34 -16.24 -6.15
N GLY A 103 9.63 -17.22 -5.29
CA GLY A 103 10.92 -17.35 -4.61
C GLY A 103 11.16 -16.31 -3.52
N MET A 104 10.09 -15.73 -2.94
CA MET A 104 10.23 -14.67 -1.95
C MET A 104 10.72 -15.19 -0.59
N THR A 105 11.53 -14.38 0.08
CA THR A 105 11.95 -14.54 1.46
C THR A 105 10.88 -14.00 2.40
N PHE A 106 10.35 -14.87 3.25
CA PHE A 106 9.30 -14.52 4.20
C PHE A 106 9.87 -13.87 5.46
N ILE A 107 9.37 -12.70 5.79
CA ILE A 107 9.72 -11.94 7.00
C ILE A 107 8.46 -11.76 7.84
N HIS A 108 8.50 -12.29 9.06
CA HIS A 108 7.39 -12.19 10.00
C HIS A 108 7.43 -10.86 10.76
N VAL A 109 6.30 -10.15 10.76
CA VAL A 109 6.04 -8.98 11.61
C VAL A 109 4.76 -9.18 12.42
N LYS A 110 4.61 -8.47 13.53
CA LYS A 110 3.37 -8.52 14.33
C LYS A 110 2.25 -7.67 13.74
N GLN A 111 2.60 -6.56 13.09
CA GLN A 111 1.66 -5.66 12.44
C GLN A 111 0.90 -6.41 11.35
N GLY A 112 -0.42 -6.32 11.37
CA GLY A 112 -1.28 -7.00 10.40
C GLY A 112 -1.63 -6.12 9.21
N TYR A 113 -1.85 -4.83 9.44
CA TYR A 113 -2.01 -3.85 8.36
C TYR A 113 -0.63 -3.44 7.80
N THR A 114 0.18 -4.43 7.41
CA THR A 114 1.59 -4.21 7.05
C THR A 114 1.70 -3.31 5.82
N LYS A 115 0.86 -3.52 4.80
CA LYS A 115 0.86 -2.70 3.60
C LYS A 115 0.30 -1.30 3.84
N CYS A 116 -0.80 -1.15 4.58
CA CYS A 116 -1.28 0.19 4.94
C CYS A 116 -0.21 0.94 5.73
N ASN A 117 0.49 0.27 6.64
CA ASN A 117 1.54 0.92 7.44
C ASN A 117 2.77 1.36 6.63
N THR A 118 3.09 0.65 5.54
CA THR A 118 4.39 0.75 4.87
C THR A 118 4.27 1.39 3.48
N VAL A 119 5.01 2.48 3.26
CA VAL A 119 5.28 3.00 1.92
C VAL A 119 6.42 2.20 1.32
N VAL A 120 6.17 1.50 0.21
CA VAL A 120 7.21 0.84 -0.58
C VAL A 120 7.80 1.87 -1.53
N VAL A 121 9.05 2.28 -1.28
CA VAL A 121 9.74 3.27 -2.12
C VAL A 121 10.37 2.55 -3.32
N ASP A 122 11.19 1.55 -3.07
CA ASP A 122 11.77 0.68 -4.10
C ASP A 122 11.97 -0.75 -3.60
N GLU A 123 12.73 -1.57 -4.34
CA GLU A 123 12.99 -2.98 -4.01
C GLU A 123 13.75 -3.19 -2.70
N ASN A 124 14.42 -2.16 -2.17
CA ASN A 124 15.24 -2.21 -0.96
C ASN A 124 15.01 -1.02 -0.01
N ALA A 125 13.96 -0.21 -0.21
CA ALA A 125 13.70 0.97 0.61
C ALA A 125 12.23 1.12 1.00
N ILE A 126 11.97 1.38 2.29
CA ILE A 126 10.63 1.61 2.82
C ILE A 126 10.54 2.79 3.79
N ILE A 127 9.32 3.28 3.98
CA ILE A 127 8.95 4.21 5.05
C ILE A 127 7.86 3.55 5.89
N THR A 128 8.00 3.60 7.22
CA THR A 128 7.03 3.00 8.15
C THR A 128 6.99 3.78 9.45
N SER A 129 5.84 3.78 10.13
CA SER A 129 5.71 4.29 11.49
C SER A 129 5.84 3.19 12.56
N ASP A 130 6.00 1.93 12.15
CA ASP A 130 5.97 0.76 13.04
C ASP A 130 7.40 0.29 13.37
N ALA A 131 7.84 0.53 14.60
CA ALA A 131 9.17 0.11 15.07
C ALA A 131 9.34 -1.43 15.09
N GLY A 132 8.24 -2.20 15.13
CA GLY A 132 8.26 -3.65 15.02
C GLY A 132 8.63 -4.12 13.62
N ILE A 133 8.12 -3.44 12.58
CA ILE A 133 8.54 -3.65 11.19
C ILE A 133 10.04 -3.31 11.05
N VAL A 134 10.48 -2.14 11.52
CA VAL A 134 11.91 -1.75 11.49
C VAL A 134 12.79 -2.84 12.12
N LYS A 135 12.45 -3.28 13.33
CA LYS A 135 13.21 -4.31 14.05
C LYS A 135 13.29 -5.63 13.30
N ALA A 136 12.20 -6.05 12.65
CA ALA A 136 12.17 -7.29 11.88
C ALA A 136 13.03 -7.21 10.61
N LEU A 137 13.17 -6.02 10.04
CA LEU A 137 13.91 -5.78 8.80
C LEU A 137 15.39 -5.43 9.02
N ASN A 138 15.80 -5.05 10.24
CA ASN A 138 17.21 -4.75 10.58
C ASN A 138 18.26 -5.81 10.13
N PRO A 139 17.99 -7.13 10.17
CA PRO A 139 18.95 -8.14 9.70
C PRO A 139 19.12 -8.18 8.17
N PHE A 140 18.30 -7.44 7.44
CA PHE A 140 18.26 -7.42 5.98
C PHE A 140 18.85 -6.12 5.45
N HIS A 141 19.36 -6.15 4.22
CA HIS A 141 19.99 -4.98 3.58
C HIS A 141 18.92 -4.03 3.01
N MET A 142 18.07 -3.47 3.89
CA MET A 142 17.01 -2.53 3.54
C MET A 142 17.26 -1.15 4.14
N GLU A 143 17.03 -0.12 3.34
CA GLU A 143 16.96 1.27 3.80
C GLU A 143 15.58 1.54 4.38
N ILE A 144 15.53 2.06 5.61
CA ILE A 144 14.28 2.20 6.34
C ILE A 144 14.21 3.60 6.96
N LEU A 145 13.21 4.37 6.57
CA LEU A 145 12.86 5.60 7.26
C LEU A 145 11.75 5.32 8.28
N LEU A 146 12.09 5.39 9.57
CA LEU A 146 11.11 5.44 10.65
C LEU A 146 10.56 6.86 10.81
N ILE A 147 9.23 6.98 10.75
CA ILE A 147 8.48 8.23 10.91
C ILE A 147 7.56 8.18 12.12
N GLN A 148 7.03 9.34 12.51
CA GLN A 148 6.00 9.46 13.54
C GLN A 148 4.68 8.81 13.07
N SER A 149 3.97 8.16 13.99
CA SER A 149 2.61 7.63 13.73
C SER A 149 1.55 8.72 13.80
N GLY A 150 0.44 8.55 13.09
CA GLY A 150 -0.68 9.49 13.04
C GLY A 150 -0.58 10.44 11.86
N TYR A 151 -1.25 11.60 11.93
CA TYR A 151 -1.23 12.67 10.92
C TYR A 151 -1.72 12.25 9.52
N VAL A 152 -2.44 11.13 9.46
CA VAL A 152 -3.15 10.63 8.29
C VAL A 152 -4.60 10.44 8.74
N ASN A 153 -5.53 11.09 8.06
CA ASN A 153 -6.95 10.94 8.32
C ASN A 153 -7.43 9.54 7.90
N LEU A 154 -8.31 8.96 8.69
CA LEU A 154 -9.06 7.75 8.35
C LEU A 154 -10.40 7.79 9.06
N PRO A 155 -11.49 8.14 8.36
CA PRO A 155 -12.80 8.28 8.99
C PRO A 155 -13.21 7.05 9.80
N GLY A 156 -13.64 7.27 11.05
CA GLY A 156 -14.06 6.21 11.97
C GLY A 156 -12.94 5.62 12.84
N LEU A 157 -11.67 5.99 12.60
CA LEU A 157 -10.53 5.58 13.41
C LEU A 157 -9.70 6.79 13.89
N PRO A 158 -8.85 6.64 14.93
CA PRO A 158 -8.04 7.75 15.44
C PRO A 158 -7.06 8.35 14.42
N TYR A 159 -6.56 7.51 13.50
CA TYR A 159 -5.70 7.88 12.39
C TYR A 159 -5.57 6.69 11.41
N GLY A 160 -5.21 7.00 10.17
CA GLY A 160 -4.79 6.04 9.13
C GLY A 160 -3.27 5.90 9.04
N PHE A 161 -2.81 5.23 7.99
CA PHE A 161 -1.39 4.98 7.77
C PHE A 161 -0.85 5.60 6.48
N LEU A 162 0.43 5.99 6.51
CA LEU A 162 1.07 6.65 5.38
C LEU A 162 1.15 5.76 4.12
N GLY A 163 1.36 4.45 4.30
CA GLY A 163 1.39 3.48 3.18
C GLY A 163 0.04 3.26 2.52
N GLY A 164 -1.07 3.42 3.26
CA GLY A 164 -2.43 3.36 2.75
C GLY A 164 -2.90 4.70 2.14
N ALA A 165 -2.29 5.81 2.56
CA ALA A 165 -2.46 7.12 1.93
C ALA A 165 -1.58 7.32 0.67
N SER A 166 -0.89 6.29 0.17
CA SER A 166 0.08 6.46 -0.91
C SER A 166 0.25 5.26 -1.84
N GLY A 167 1.00 5.47 -2.92
CA GLY A 167 1.53 4.39 -3.74
C GLY A 167 2.55 4.86 -4.75
N ARG A 168 3.31 3.91 -5.30
CA ARG A 168 4.28 4.18 -6.36
C ARG A 168 3.58 4.14 -7.72
N VAL A 169 3.66 5.26 -8.44
CA VAL A 169 3.13 5.45 -9.80
C VAL A 169 4.28 5.85 -10.71
N GLY A 170 4.76 4.91 -11.53
CA GLY A 170 5.97 5.04 -12.33
C GLY A 170 7.20 5.38 -11.47
N ASN A 171 7.76 6.57 -11.72
CA ASN A 171 8.92 7.10 -10.98
C ASN A 171 8.52 8.12 -9.90
N GLN A 172 7.27 8.07 -9.43
CA GLN A 172 6.77 8.95 -8.37
C GLN A 172 6.19 8.14 -7.22
N ILE A 173 6.33 8.65 -6.00
CA ILE A 173 5.48 8.28 -4.87
C ILE A 173 4.39 9.33 -4.77
N VAL A 174 3.14 8.90 -4.96
CA VAL A 174 1.96 9.76 -4.92
C VAL A 174 1.27 9.58 -3.57
N PHE A 175 0.95 10.69 -2.91
CA PHE A 175 0.18 10.72 -1.67
C PHE A 175 -1.21 11.31 -1.92
N ASN A 176 -2.24 10.69 -1.32
CA ASN A 176 -3.61 11.16 -1.35
C ASN A 176 -3.83 12.27 -0.31
N GLY A 177 -3.49 13.51 -0.68
CA GLY A 177 -3.71 14.70 0.15
C GLY A 177 -2.43 15.34 0.66
N ASN A 178 -2.55 16.26 1.61
CA ASN A 178 -1.49 17.21 1.93
C ASN A 178 -0.42 16.62 2.86
N LEU A 179 0.67 16.12 2.27
CA LEU A 179 1.79 15.57 3.03
C LEU A 179 2.45 16.58 3.98
N GLU A 180 2.36 17.90 3.72
CA GLU A 180 2.92 18.94 4.60
C GLU A 180 2.29 18.95 6.00
N GLN A 181 1.13 18.33 6.20
CA GLN A 181 0.51 18.15 7.51
C GLN A 181 1.23 17.11 8.37
N HIS A 182 2.03 16.23 7.77
CA HIS A 182 2.82 15.25 8.49
C HIS A 182 4.13 15.87 9.00
N PRO A 183 4.49 15.74 10.29
CA PRO A 183 5.68 16.39 10.87
C PRO A 183 6.99 15.96 10.20
N ASP A 184 7.04 14.73 9.68
CA ASP A 184 8.20 14.20 8.95
C ASP A 184 8.18 14.47 7.43
N CYS A 185 7.29 15.32 6.91
CA CYS A 185 7.15 15.59 5.45
C CYS A 185 8.50 15.80 4.75
N LYS A 186 9.34 16.68 5.30
CA LYS A 186 10.68 16.95 4.74
C LYS A 186 11.55 15.69 4.66
N ARG A 187 11.59 14.88 5.72
CA ARG A 187 12.38 13.64 5.78
C ARG A 187 11.84 12.60 4.81
N ILE A 188 10.52 12.50 4.68
CA ILE A 188 9.84 11.62 3.74
C ILE A 188 10.24 11.99 2.30
N CYS A 189 10.16 13.27 1.95
CA CYS A 189 10.55 13.75 0.62
C CYS A 189 12.03 13.49 0.32
N GLU A 190 12.93 13.90 1.22
CA GLU A 190 14.37 13.70 1.05
C GLU A 190 14.74 12.21 0.91
N PHE A 191 14.08 11.34 1.68
CA PHE A 191 14.30 9.90 1.59
C PHE A 191 13.87 9.35 0.21
N ILE A 192 12.68 9.69 -0.27
CA ILE A 192 12.19 9.24 -1.58
C ILE A 192 13.07 9.78 -2.72
N GLU A 193 13.44 11.05 -2.67
CA GLU A 193 14.29 11.72 -3.66
C GLU A 193 15.71 11.14 -3.69
N SER A 194 16.25 10.75 -2.54
CA SER A 194 17.56 10.06 -2.47
C SER A 194 17.58 8.73 -3.21
N ARG A 195 16.40 8.14 -3.48
CA ARG A 195 16.21 6.90 -4.27
C ARG A 195 15.95 7.17 -5.75
N GLY A 196 16.04 8.43 -6.20
CA GLY A 196 15.81 8.82 -7.59
C GLY A 196 14.34 8.83 -8.01
N LEU A 197 13.42 8.81 -7.04
CA LEU A 197 11.99 8.97 -7.28
C LEU A 197 11.56 10.40 -6.95
N SER A 198 10.48 10.85 -7.57
CA SER A 198 9.85 12.13 -7.23
C SER A 198 8.69 11.94 -6.27
N VAL A 199 8.28 13.01 -5.59
CA VAL A 199 7.14 13.01 -4.67
C VAL A 199 6.03 13.89 -5.23
N HIS A 200 4.79 13.38 -5.20
CA HIS A 200 3.61 14.13 -5.57
C HIS A 200 2.56 14.05 -4.45
N TYR A 201 1.99 15.18 -4.08
CA TYR A 201 0.91 15.28 -3.08
C TYR A 201 0.08 16.54 -3.35
N PHE A 202 -1.10 16.61 -2.74
CA PHE A 202 -2.11 17.64 -3.02
C PHE A 202 -2.33 18.51 -1.80
N ARG A 203 -2.13 19.83 -1.90
CA ARG A 203 -2.28 20.74 -0.75
C ARG A 203 -3.75 21.07 -0.44
N GLU A 204 -4.64 20.73 -1.37
CA GLU A 204 -6.04 21.12 -1.40
C GLU A 204 -6.92 20.37 -0.39
N TYR A 205 -6.45 19.24 0.14
CA TYR A 205 -7.20 18.42 1.10
C TYR A 205 -6.28 17.65 2.05
N GLU A 206 -6.82 17.16 3.15
CA GLU A 206 -6.06 16.45 4.19
C GLU A 206 -5.43 15.15 3.66
N LEU A 207 -4.28 14.78 4.21
CA LEU A 207 -3.66 13.49 3.91
C LEU A 207 -4.55 12.37 4.45
N GLU A 208 -5.06 11.50 3.58
CA GLU A 208 -6.08 10.51 3.92
C GLU A 208 -5.71 9.11 3.43
N ASP A 209 -5.84 8.13 4.33
CA ASP A 209 -5.66 6.71 4.03
C ASP A 209 -6.85 6.20 3.21
N ILE A 210 -6.53 5.67 2.02
CA ILE A 210 -7.51 5.14 1.07
C ILE A 210 -7.18 3.69 0.67
N GLY A 211 -6.31 3.01 1.42
CA GLY A 211 -5.97 1.61 1.15
C GLY A 211 -4.99 1.39 0.01
N SER A 212 -4.04 2.29 -0.16
CA SER A 212 -2.98 2.29 -1.17
C SER A 212 -3.43 2.67 -2.59
N ILE A 213 -2.49 3.24 -3.35
CA ILE A 213 -2.60 3.44 -4.80
C ILE A 213 -1.82 2.31 -5.48
N ILE A 214 -2.49 1.38 -6.15
CA ILE A 214 -1.84 0.16 -6.68
C ILE A 214 -1.75 0.22 -8.20
N GLU A 215 -0.59 0.59 -8.74
CA GLU A 215 -0.30 0.56 -10.18
C GLU A 215 0.23 -0.80 -10.65
N THR A 216 -0.26 -1.29 -11.78
CA THR A 216 0.30 -2.43 -12.54
C THR A 216 0.24 -2.21 -14.06
N ASP A 217 1.24 -2.69 -14.80
CA ASP A 217 1.22 -2.70 -16.27
C ASP A 217 0.16 -3.71 -16.75
N SER A 218 -0.84 -3.24 -17.50
CA SER A 218 -2.08 -3.92 -17.87
C SER A 218 -1.94 -5.15 -18.80
N ASN A 219 -0.77 -5.83 -18.83
CA ASN A 219 -0.54 -6.99 -19.69
C ASN A 219 -0.97 -8.33 -19.08
N ASP A 220 -1.45 -8.36 -17.84
CA ASP A 220 -2.15 -9.53 -17.32
C ASP A 220 -3.59 -9.51 -17.82
N SER A 221 -3.77 -10.12 -18.98
CA SER A 221 -5.04 -10.57 -19.51
C SER A 221 -5.72 -11.54 -18.54
N PHE A 222 -6.44 -11.02 -17.55
CA PHE A 222 -7.41 -11.79 -16.79
C PHE A 222 -8.69 -10.99 -16.56
N GLY A 223 -9.71 -11.40 -17.33
CA GLY A 223 -11.10 -11.56 -16.91
C GLY A 223 -11.78 -10.38 -16.21
N TYR A 224 -12.74 -9.78 -16.92
CA TYR A 224 -13.91 -9.14 -16.32
C TYR A 224 -14.48 -10.02 -15.20
N TYR A 225 -14.65 -9.45 -14.01
CA TYR A 225 -15.58 -9.91 -12.97
C TYR A 225 -16.31 -8.70 -12.40
#